data_AF-A0A537F9S3-F1
#
_entry.id   AF-A0A537F9S3-F1
#
_cell.length_a   1.000
_cell.length_b   1.000
_cell.length_c   1.000
_cell.angle_alpha   90.00
_cell.angle_beta   90.00
_cell.angle_gamma   90.00
#
_symmetry.space_group_name_H-M   'P 1'
#
loop_
_entity.id
_entity.type
_entity.pdbx_description
1 polymer ?
#
loop_
_entity_poly.entity_id
_entity_poly.type
_entity_poly.pdbx_seq_one_letter_code
_entity_poly.pdbx_strand_id
1 'polypeptide(L)' 'MGKVMISLSDEAESLVRREVDKVFFGRTGGVSIFFEGLVRKYFNGGFKKPADAKHSKKSPT' A
#
# COMPACT_ATOMS: atom_id res chain seq x y z
N MET A 1 -3.63 7.57 -18.16
CA MET A 1 -3.76 6.54 -17.09
C MET A 1 -4.36 5.30 -17.71
N GLY A 2 -3.76 4.12 -17.49
CA GLY A 2 -4.32 2.84 -17.93
C GLY A 2 -5.26 2.25 -16.88
N LYS A 3 -6.21 1.41 -17.30
CA LYS A 3 -7.01 0.58 -16.40
C LYS A 3 -6.39 -0.82 -16.33
N VAL A 4 -6.34 -1.38 -15.13
CA VAL A 4 -5.88 -2.76 -14.90
C VAL A 4 -6.99 -3.51 -14.19
N MET A 5 -7.27 -4.72 -14.63
CA MET A 5 -8.12 -5.65 -13.89
C MET A 5 -7.23 -6.58 -13.07
N ILE A 6 -7.59 -6.77 -11.81
CA ILE A 6 -6.89 -7.65 -10.87
C ILE A 6 -7.89 -8.62 -10.26
N SER A 7 -7.48 -9.88 -10.16
CA SER A 7 -8.22 -10.90 -9.43
C SER A 7 -7.55 -11.12 -8.08
N LEU A 8 -8.36 -11.22 -7.03
CA LEU A 8 -7.92 -11.50 -5.67
C LEU A 8 -8.60 -12.78 -5.19
N SER A 9 -7.98 -13.49 -4.24
CA SER A 9 -8.71 -14.49 -3.46
C SER A 9 -9.68 -13.80 -2.50
N ASP A 10 -10.68 -14.54 -2.01
CA ASP A 10 -11.67 -14.02 -1.07
C ASP A 10 -11.02 -13.47 0.22
N GLU A 11 -9.96 -14.13 0.71
CA GLU A 11 -9.22 -13.66 1.88
C GLU A 11 -8.46 -12.36 1.59
N ALA A 12 -7.83 -12.26 0.42
CA ALA A 12 -7.09 -11.08 0.02
C ALA A 12 -8.02 -9.88 -0.21
N GLU A 13 -9.18 -10.10 -0.83
CA GLU A 13 -10.21 -9.06 -0.98
C GLU A 13 -10.69 -8.58 0.39
N SER A 14 -10.99 -9.50 1.30
CA SER A 14 -11.43 -9.16 2.66
C SER A 14 -10.42 -8.31 3.41
N LEU A 15 -9.12 -8.61 3.28
CA LEU A 15 -8.04 -7.81 3.86
C LEU A 15 -7.96 -6.42 3.25
N VAL A 16 -8.00 -6.32 1.92
CA VAL A 16 -7.94 -5.04 1.21
C VAL A 16 -9.13 -4.16 1.58
N ARG A 17 -10.35 -4.71 1.60
CA ARG A 17 -11.56 -3.97 2.00
C ARG A 17 -11.41 -3.38 3.40
N ARG A 18 -11.02 -4.19 4.39
CA ARG A 18 -10.83 -3.72 5.77
C ARG A 18 -9.81 -2.60 5.86
N GLU A 19 -8.72 -2.67 5.10
CA GLU A 19 -7.68 -1.64 5.14
C GLU A 19 -8.10 -0.36 4.40
N VAL A 20 -8.75 -0.51 3.25
CA VAL A 20 -9.32 0.61 2.49
C VAL A 20 -10.38 1.33 3.32
N ASP A 21 -11.26 0.59 4.01
CA ASP A 21 -12.31 1.19 4.84
C ASP A 21 -11.74 1.99 6.01
N LYS A 22 -10.62 1.56 6.62
CA LYS A 22 -9.99 2.34 7.71
C LYS A 22 -9.46 3.69 7.25
N VAL A 23 -8.89 3.76 6.04
CA VAL A 23 -8.14 4.93 5.57
C VAL A 23 -8.98 5.81 4.64
N PHE A 24 -9.91 5.22 3.92
CA PHE A 24 -10.67 5.82 2.82
C PHE A 24 -12.18 5.66 2.98
N PHE A 25 -12.70 5.47 4.21
CA PHE A 25 -14.14 5.34 4.47
C PHE A 25 -14.95 6.43 3.75
N GLY A 26 -15.97 6.03 2.99
CA GLY A 26 -16.85 6.96 2.26
C GLY A 26 -16.23 7.65 1.04
N ARG A 27 -14.97 7.34 0.68
CA ARG A 27 -14.29 7.93 -0.48
C ARG A 27 -14.43 7.05 -1.73
N THR A 28 -15.05 7.59 -2.77
CA THR A 28 -15.09 6.95 -4.09
C THR A 28 -13.67 6.68 -4.61
N GLY A 29 -13.42 5.45 -5.07
CA GLY A 29 -12.13 5.06 -5.65
C GLY A 29 -11.03 4.70 -4.63
N GLY A 30 -11.36 4.54 -3.34
CA GLY A 30 -10.39 4.16 -2.30
C GLY A 30 -9.56 2.91 -2.65
N VAL A 31 -10.18 1.90 -3.27
CA VAL A 31 -9.48 0.68 -3.74
C VAL A 31 -8.43 0.99 -4.81
N SER A 32 -8.76 1.82 -5.80
CA SER A 32 -7.82 2.19 -6.87
C SER A 32 -6.63 2.98 -6.32
N ILE A 33 -6.88 3.91 -5.39
CA ILE A 33 -5.83 4.70 -4.73
C ILE A 33 -4.92 3.79 -3.90
N PHE A 34 -5.50 2.83 -3.18
CA PHE A 34 -4.75 1.85 -2.39
C PHE A 34 -3.79 1.04 -3.27
N PHE A 35 -4.27 0.45 -4.37
CA PHE A 35 -3.43 -0.33 -5.27
C PHE A 35 -2.39 0.51 -5.99
N GLU A 36 -2.73 1.74 -6.41
CA GLU A 36 -1.75 2.65 -6.99
C GLU A 36 -0.60 2.91 -6.01
N GLY A 37 -0.91 3.21 -4.75
CA GLY A 37 0.08 3.42 -3.71
C GLY A 37 0.92 2.17 -3.42
N LEU A 38 0.30 1.00 -3.38
CA LEU A 38 0.95 -0.29 -3.16
C LEU A 38 1.94 -0.62 -4.28
N VAL A 39 1.50 -0.50 -5.53
CA VAL A 39 2.32 -0.75 -6.73
C VAL A 39 3.49 0.23 -6.80
N ARG A 40 3.25 1.53 -6.54
CA ARG A 40 4.33 2.54 -6.47
C ARG A 40 5.35 2.19 -5.40
N LYS A 41 4.92 1.79 -4.20
CA LYS A 41 5.83 1.35 -3.13
C LYS A 41 6.61 0.09 -3.51
N TYR A 42 5.99 -0.83 -4.23
CA TYR A 42 6.62 -2.07 -4.67
C TYR A 42 7.80 -1.78 -5.60
N PHE A 43 7.55 -1.01 -6.66
CA PHE A 43 8.59 -0.68 -7.64
C PHE A 43 9.63 0.33 -7.13
N ASN A 44 9.25 1.22 -6.21
CA ASN A 44 10.16 2.24 -5.68
C ASN A 44 10.91 1.81 -4.40
N GLY A 45 10.87 0.53 -4.01
CA GLY A 45 11.57 0.03 -2.83
C GLY A 45 11.04 0.56 -1.49
N GLY A 46 9.77 1.00 -1.45
CA GLY A 46 9.11 1.54 -0.26
C GLY A 46 8.78 0.49 0.81
N PHE A 47 8.85 -0.79 0.47
CA PHE A 47 8.78 -1.90 1.43
C PHE A 47 10.17 -2.14 2.04
N LYS A 48 10.70 -1.15 2.76
CA LYS A 48 11.91 -1.35 3.58
C LYS A 48 11.61 -2.46 4.60
N LYS A 49 12.50 -3.45 4.72
CA LYS A 49 12.36 -4.47 5.75
C LYS A 49 12.41 -3.76 7.12
N PRO A 50 11.71 -4.26 8.15
CA PRO A 50 11.78 -3.67 9.49
C PRO A 50 13.20 -3.60 10.07
N ALA A 51 14.16 -4.35 9.49
CA ALA A 51 15.59 -4.27 9.82
C ALA A 51 16.25 -2.95 9.38
N ASP A 52 15.82 -2.34 8.26
CA ASP A 52 16.44 -1.14 7.69
C ASP A 52 15.95 0.17 8.36
N ALA A 53 14.84 0.12 9.11
CA ALA A 53 14.28 1.29 9.78
C ALA A 53 15.08 1.74 11.01
N LYS A 54 15.89 0.85 11.61
CA LYS A 54 16.70 1.17 12.80
C LYS A 54 18.05 1.84 12.49
N HIS A 55 18.51 1.85 11.24
CA HIS A 55 19.83 2.41 10.90
C HIS A 55 19.78 3.90 10.46
N SER A 56 18.60 4.50 10.29
CA SER A 56 18.47 5.86 9.75
C SER A 56 18.36 6.98 10.79
N LYS A 57 18.57 6.71 12.09
CA LYS A 57 18.49 7.74 13.15
C LYS A 57 19.80 7.95 13.93
N LYS A 58 20.97 7.86 13.29
CA LYS A 58 22.23 8.38 13.86
C LYS A 58 23.15 8.97 12.78
N SER A 59 23.00 10.26 12.54
CA SER A 59 24.07 11.27 12.44
C SER A 59 23.46 12.57 11.91
N PRO A 60 23.61 13.66 12.66
CA PRO A 60 24.44 14.74 12.16
C PRO A 60 25.57 15.02 13.15
N THR A 61 26.76 15.11 12.58
CA THR A 61 27.94 15.74 13.17
C THR A 61 27.70 17.22 13.41
#